data_AF-A0A820URJ8-F1
#
_entry.id   AF-A0A820URJ8-F1
#
_cell.length_a   1.000
_cell.length_b   1.000
_cell.length_c   1.000
_cell.angle_alpha   90.00
_cell.angle_beta   90.00
_cell.angle_gamma   90.00
#
_symmetry.space_group_name_H-M   'P 1'
#
loop_
_entity.id
_entity.type
_entity.pdbx_description
1 polymer ?
#
loop_
_entity_poly.entity_id
_entity_poly.type
_entity_poly.pdbx_seq_one_letter_code
_entity_poly.pdbx_strand_id
1 'polypeptide(L)'
;MLHSLFEYWPITKQALEANDNYAERVHLDNLCHIPGHTPIFLGEVGGRTLYRFRCNEACGEPEQSFLHEVLPQFIVNVIVKHQVPVLNKIPFILHHQITSTKFNKKDRLSASDMMIVRKVIEYIYERYILNE
;
A
#
# COMPACT_ATOMS: atom_id res chain seq x y z
N MET A 1 6.49 -0.35 5.53
CA MET A 1 7.03 0.87 6.16
C MET A 1 6.14 1.40 7.28
N LEU A 2 4.86 1.78 7.06
CA LEU A 2 3.99 2.20 8.18
C LEU A 2 3.88 1.12 9.27
N HIS A 3 3.67 -0.15 8.89
CA HIS A 3 3.70 -1.26 9.83
C HIS A 3 5.00 -1.31 10.64
N SER A 4 6.15 -1.22 9.97
CA SER A 4 7.48 -1.23 10.59
C SER A 4 7.70 -0.09 11.60
N LEU A 5 7.06 1.08 11.41
CA LEU A 5 7.15 2.20 12.37
C LEU A 5 6.39 1.88 13.67
N PHE A 6 5.27 1.18 13.56
CA PHE A 6 4.38 0.83 14.69
C PHE A 6 4.52 -0.65 15.10
N GLU A 7 5.65 -1.28 14.80
CA GLU A 7 5.93 -2.70 15.08
C GLU A 7 5.87 -3.01 16.59
N TYR A 8 6.29 -2.06 17.42
CA TYR A 8 6.27 -2.18 18.88
C TYR A 8 4.91 -1.86 19.51
N TRP A 9 3.93 -1.39 18.73
CA TRP A 9 2.59 -1.14 19.24
C TRP A 9 1.83 -2.47 19.34
N PRO A 10 1.37 -2.92 20.53
CA PRO A 10 0.87 -4.27 20.73
C PRO A 10 -0.34 -4.62 19.85
N ILE A 11 -1.22 -3.66 19.57
CA ILE A 11 -2.40 -3.90 18.73
C ILE A 11 -2.03 -4.27 17.29
N THR A 12 -0.89 -3.81 16.78
CA THR A 12 -0.40 -4.18 15.45
C THR A 12 -0.13 -5.68 15.39
N LYS A 13 0.56 -6.22 16.41
CA LYS A 13 0.88 -7.66 16.51
C LYS A 13 -0.36 -8.53 16.68
N GLN A 14 -1.27 -8.11 17.56
CA GLN A 14 -2.53 -8.83 17.76
C GLN A 14 -3.37 -8.88 16.49
N ALA A 15 -3.41 -7.79 15.72
CA ALA A 15 -4.14 -7.72 14.47
C ALA A 15 -3.57 -8.62 13.37
N LEU A 16 -2.24 -8.78 13.34
CA LEU A 16 -1.56 -9.73 12.46
C LEU A 16 -1.93 -11.16 12.80
N GLU A 17 -1.77 -11.55 14.08
CA GLU A 17 -2.06 -12.90 14.57
C GLU A 17 -3.53 -13.30 14.38
N ALA A 18 -4.45 -12.34 14.45
CA ALA A 18 -5.88 -12.56 14.22
C ALA A 18 -6.27 -12.69 12.73
N ASN A 19 -5.34 -12.52 11.79
CA ASN A 19 -5.64 -12.55 10.36
C ASN A 19 -5.32 -13.90 9.72
N ASP A 20 -6.31 -14.51 9.05
CA ASP A 20 -6.15 -15.80 8.36
C ASP A 20 -5.07 -15.79 7.26
N ASN A 21 -4.75 -14.62 6.70
CA ASN A 21 -3.69 -14.42 5.70
C ASN A 21 -2.33 -14.06 6.32
N TYR A 22 -2.00 -14.64 7.48
CA TYR A 22 -0.80 -14.35 8.26
C TYR A 22 0.51 -14.47 7.43
N ALA A 23 0.67 -15.55 6.66
CA ALA A 23 1.93 -15.85 5.95
C ALA A 23 2.29 -14.84 4.85
N GLU A 24 1.30 -14.33 4.11
CA GLU A 24 1.51 -13.33 3.05
C GLU A 24 1.78 -11.93 3.64
N ARG A 25 1.29 -11.67 4.86
CA ARG A 25 1.40 -10.37 5.54
C ARG A 25 2.63 -10.24 6.42
N VAL A 26 3.14 -11.35 6.97
CA VAL A 26 4.48 -11.42 7.58
C VAL A 26 5.55 -11.00 6.58
N HIS A 27 5.37 -11.26 5.28
CA HIS A 27 6.27 -10.74 4.24
C HIS A 27 6.25 -9.19 4.12
N LEU A 28 5.12 -8.55 4.41
CA LEU A 28 4.97 -7.09 4.34
C LEU A 28 5.64 -6.40 5.54
N ASP A 29 5.59 -7.02 6.72
CA ASP A 29 6.29 -6.55 7.93
C ASP A 29 7.79 -6.80 7.86
N ASN A 30 8.20 -7.91 7.23
CA ASN A 30 9.61 -8.24 7.02
C ASN A 30 10.29 -7.44 5.90
N LEU A 31 9.58 -6.54 5.23
CA LEU A 31 10.17 -5.74 4.15
C LEU A 31 11.25 -4.79 4.67
N CYS A 32 11.11 -4.28 5.89
CA CYS A 32 12.13 -3.50 6.58
C CYS A 32 11.88 -3.44 8.09
N HIS A 33 12.92 -3.67 8.90
CA HIS A 33 12.87 -3.43 10.35
C HIS A 33 13.39 -2.03 10.68
N ILE A 34 12.70 -1.31 11.57
CA ILE A 34 13.10 0.03 12.00
C ILE A 34 13.71 -0.05 13.40
N PRO A 35 14.92 0.49 13.63
CA PRO A 35 15.54 0.47 14.94
C PRO A 35 14.62 1.08 16.01
N GLY A 36 14.46 0.41 17.15
CA GLY A 36 13.55 0.84 18.21
C GLY A 36 13.80 2.26 18.75
N HIS A 37 15.02 2.79 18.63
CA HIS A 37 15.36 4.15 19.04
C HIS A 37 14.98 5.24 18.02
N THR A 38 14.44 4.86 16.86
CA THR A 38 14.01 5.80 15.81
C THR A 38 12.89 6.69 16.34
N PRO A 39 13.03 8.02 16.31
CA PRO A 39 11.99 8.92 16.77
C PRO A 39 10.85 9.02 15.73
N ILE A 40 9.62 8.93 16.21
CA ILE A 40 8.38 9.17 15.47
C ILE A 40 7.81 10.51 15.92
N PHE A 41 7.37 11.30 14.95
CA PHE A 41 6.70 12.58 15.17
C PHE A 41 5.30 12.51 14.58
N LEU A 42 4.30 12.80 15.40
CA LEU A 42 2.94 13.04 14.97
C LEU A 42 2.72 14.55 14.97
N GLY A 43 2.23 15.08 13.86
CA GLY A 43 2.03 16.52 13.70
C GLY A 43 0.86 16.82 12.78
N GLU A 44 0.35 18.04 12.91
CA GLU A 44 -0.69 18.57 12.04
C GLU A 44 -0.09 19.19 10.78
N VAL A 45 -0.92 19.32 9.74
CA VAL A 45 -0.57 20.08 8.55
C VAL A 45 -0.31 21.52 8.96
N GLY A 46 0.91 22.02 8.71
CA GLY A 46 1.36 23.34 9.18
C GLY A 46 2.49 23.31 10.20
N GLY A 47 2.97 22.11 10.59
CA GLY A 47 4.24 21.96 11.32
C GLY A 47 4.12 21.95 12.85
N ARG A 48 2.89 21.96 13.39
CA ARG A 48 2.66 21.77 14.82
C ARG A 48 2.85 20.29 15.18
N THR A 49 3.80 20.00 16.05
CA THR A 49 3.98 18.66 16.62
C THR A 49 2.93 18.40 17.70
N LEU A 50 2.17 17.31 17.55
CA LEU A 50 1.24 16.81 18.55
C LEU A 50 1.95 15.91 19.55
N TYR A 51 2.81 15.01 19.05
CA TYR A 51 3.45 14.02 19.90
C TYR A 51 4.76 13.53 19.30
N ARG A 52 5.68 13.16 20.19
CA ARG A 52 6.99 12.61 19.83
C ARG A 52 7.31 11.48 20.79
N PHE A 53 7.67 10.34 20.23
CA PHE A 53 8.08 9.14 20.96
C PHE A 53 9.06 8.34 20.09
N ARG A 54 9.76 7.37 20.66
CA ARG A 54 10.59 6.41 19.93
C ARG A 54 9.77 5.19 19.55
N CYS A 55 10.11 4.51 18.45
CA CYS A 55 9.40 3.29 18.02
C CYS A 55 9.17 2.31 19.18
N ASN A 56 10.19 2.04 20.00
CA ASN A 56 10.10 1.09 21.12
C ASN A 56 9.22 1.55 22.30
N GLU A 57 8.94 2.85 22.42
CA GLU A 57 8.08 3.41 23.46
C GLU A 57 6.60 3.15 23.17
N ALA A 58 6.21 2.80 21.93
CA ALA A 58 4.83 2.50 21.55
C ALA A 58 4.18 1.33 22.32
N CYS A 59 4.98 0.55 23.06
CA CYS A 59 4.52 -0.53 23.93
C CYS A 59 4.10 -0.05 25.33
N GLY A 60 4.45 1.17 25.73
CA GLY A 60 4.05 1.72 27.02
C GLY A 60 2.56 2.06 27.07
N GLU A 61 1.91 1.81 28.21
CA GLU A 61 0.49 2.16 28.43
C GLU A 61 0.14 3.62 28.08
N PRO A 62 0.92 4.65 28.51
CA PRO A 62 0.55 6.03 28.18
C PRO A 62 0.66 6.32 26.68
N GLU A 63 1.69 5.78 26.02
CA GLU A 63 1.85 5.89 24.56
C GLU A 63 0.70 5.20 23.83
N GLN A 64 0.33 3.99 24.25
CA GLN A 64 -0.76 3.23 23.65
C GLN A 64 -2.08 4.00 23.73
N SER A 65 -2.45 4.49 24.91
CA SER A 65 -3.68 5.28 25.11
C SER A 65 -3.69 6.51 24.20
N PHE A 66 -2.56 7.22 24.12
CA PHE A 66 -2.46 8.41 23.29
C PHE A 66 -2.55 8.08 21.78
N LEU A 67 -1.89 7.01 21.33
CA LEU A 67 -1.92 6.58 19.93
C LEU A 67 -3.33 6.18 19.48
N HIS A 68 -4.12 5.56 20.38
CA HIS A 68 -5.52 5.26 20.10
C HIS A 68 -6.38 6.49 19.85
N GLU A 69 -6.08 7.61 20.52
CA GLU A 69 -6.84 8.85 20.41
C GLU A 69 -6.39 9.71 19.22
N VAL A 70 -5.10 9.76 18.95
CA VAL A 70 -4.51 10.76 18.03
C VAL A 70 -4.23 10.22 16.64
N LEU A 71 -4.09 8.90 16.46
CA LEU A 71 -3.76 8.37 15.14
C LEU A 71 -4.92 8.54 14.15
N PRO A 72 -4.66 9.14 12.96
CA PRO A 72 -5.65 9.20 11.90
C PRO A 72 -6.16 7.82 11.49
N GLN A 73 -7.46 7.73 11.17
CA GLN A 73 -8.11 6.47 10.80
C GLN A 73 -7.45 5.76 9.61
N PHE A 74 -6.86 6.50 8.66
CA PHE A 74 -6.16 5.89 7.53
C PHE A 74 -4.93 5.09 7.97
N ILE A 75 -4.21 5.55 9.00
CA ILE A 75 -3.07 4.84 9.57
C ILE A 75 -3.58 3.57 10.24
N VAL A 76 -4.59 3.68 11.10
CA VAL A 76 -5.23 2.54 11.80
C VAL A 76 -5.75 1.50 10.80
N ASN A 77 -6.36 1.94 9.70
CA ASN A 77 -6.86 1.06 8.65
C ASN A 77 -5.73 0.27 7.98
N VAL A 78 -4.56 0.89 7.77
CA VAL A 78 -3.39 0.19 7.22
C VAL A 78 -2.79 -0.75 8.26
N ILE A 79 -2.49 -0.26 9.47
CA ILE A 79 -1.70 -1.03 10.45
C ILE A 79 -2.50 -2.08 11.23
N VAL A 80 -3.76 -1.82 11.57
CA VAL A 80 -4.63 -2.73 12.35
C VAL A 80 -5.57 -3.50 11.42
N LYS A 81 -6.25 -2.81 10.49
CA LYS A 81 -7.20 -3.48 9.60
C LYS A 81 -6.55 -4.10 8.37
N HIS A 82 -5.25 -3.85 8.16
CA HIS A 82 -4.50 -4.35 7.01
C HIS A 82 -5.21 -4.06 5.67
N GLN A 83 -5.84 -2.88 5.58
CA GLN A 83 -6.46 -2.42 4.35
C GLN A 83 -5.36 -2.02 3.38
N VAL A 84 -5.33 -2.69 2.23
CA VAL A 84 -4.39 -2.38 1.15
C VAL A 84 -4.74 -1.00 0.60
N PRO A 85 -3.76 -0.07 0.48
CA PRO A 85 -3.99 1.23 -0.15
C PRO A 85 -4.55 1.07 -1.56
N VAL A 86 -5.42 2.01 -1.96
CA VAL A 86 -5.97 2.02 -3.31
C VAL A 86 -4.83 2.28 -4.30
N LEU A 87 -4.60 1.33 -5.22
CA LEU A 87 -3.62 1.50 -6.29
C LEU A 87 -4.10 2.55 -7.29
N ASN A 88 -3.18 3.42 -7.72
CA ASN A 88 -3.50 4.44 -8.70
C ASN A 88 -3.73 3.78 -10.07
N LYS A 89 -4.75 4.27 -10.79
CA LYS A 89 -4.98 3.87 -12.18
C LYS A 89 -4.55 4.98 -13.12
N ILE A 90 -3.74 4.62 -14.11
CA ILE A 90 -3.31 5.51 -15.17
C ILE A 90 -4.18 5.24 -16.40
N PRO A 91 -4.89 6.26 -16.93
CA PRO A 91 -5.54 6.16 -18.22
C PRO A 91 -4.48 6.24 -19.34
N PHE A 92 -4.57 5.38 -20.35
CA PHE A 92 -3.69 5.37 -21.51
C PHE A 92 -4.46 5.00 -22.79
N ILE A 93 -3.86 5.34 -23.93
CA ILE A 93 -4.41 4.97 -25.23
C ILE A 93 -3.49 3.92 -25.83
N LEU A 94 -4.06 2.76 -26.15
CA LEU A 94 -3.35 1.73 -26.90
C LEU A 94 -3.65 1.95 -28.38
N HIS A 95 -2.59 2.27 -29.14
CA HIS A 95 -2.64 2.36 -30.59
C HIS A 95 -1.91 1.16 -31.16
N HIS A 96 -2.65 0.25 -31.78
CA HIS A 96 -2.08 -0.90 -32.45
C HIS A 96 -2.16 -0.73 -33.97
N GLN A 97 -1.00 -0.72 -34.64
CA GLN A 97 -0.91 -0.76 -36.10
C GLN A 97 -0.59 -2.20 -36.51
N ILE A 98 -1.59 -3.08 -36.53
CA ILE A 98 -1.44 -4.36 -37.24
C ILE A 98 -1.41 -4.03 -38.73
N THR A 99 -0.46 -4.62 -39.45
CA THR A 99 -0.15 -4.44 -40.88
C THR A 99 -1.32 -4.69 -41.84
N SER A 100 -2.51 -5.05 -41.33
CA SER A 100 -3.76 -5.11 -42.08
C SER A 100 -4.49 -3.77 -41.97
N THR A 101 -4.56 -3.06 -43.09
CA THR A 101 -5.13 -1.71 -43.34
C THR A 101 -6.58 -1.45 -42.87
N LYS A 102 -7.19 -2.30 -42.03
CA LYS A 102 -8.60 -2.24 -41.65
C LYS A 102 -8.90 -1.88 -40.18
N PHE A 103 -7.91 -1.81 -39.29
CA PHE A 103 -8.18 -1.58 -37.85
C PHE A 103 -7.33 -0.48 -37.22
N ASN A 104 -7.59 0.78 -37.59
CA ASN A 104 -7.14 1.97 -36.84
C ASN A 104 -8.01 2.22 -35.60
N LYS A 105 -8.19 1.22 -34.73
CA LYS A 105 -8.96 1.39 -33.49
C LYS A 105 -8.01 1.84 -32.38
N LYS A 106 -8.36 2.98 -31.76
CA LYS A 106 -7.67 3.52 -30.59
C LYS A 106 -8.45 3.12 -29.35
N ASP A 107 -7.90 2.23 -28.55
CA ASP A 107 -8.53 1.82 -27.31
C ASP A 107 -8.12 2.75 -26.18
N ARG A 108 -9.11 3.31 -25.50
CA ARG A 108 -8.91 4.05 -24.26
C ARG A 108 -9.02 3.07 -23.10
N LEU A 109 -7.90 2.80 -22.44
CA LEU A 109 -7.78 1.85 -21.35
C LEU A 109 -7.34 2.57 -20.07
N SER A 110 -7.57 1.94 -18.93
CA SER A 110 -7.04 2.38 -17.65
C SER A 110 -6.56 1.16 -16.88
N ALA A 111 -5.35 1.22 -16.33
CA ALA A 111 -4.76 0.13 -15.57
C ALA A 111 -3.97 0.65 -14.37
N SER A 112 -3.57 -0.26 -13.48
CA SER A 112 -2.67 0.06 -12.35
C SER A 112 -1.38 0.70 -12.85
N ASP A 113 -0.88 1.71 -12.14
CA ASP A 113 0.42 2.35 -12.39
C ASP A 113 1.61 1.37 -12.28
N MET A 114 1.43 0.31 -11.50
CA MET A 114 2.39 -0.78 -11.34
C MET A 114 2.24 -1.90 -12.39
N MET A 115 1.33 -1.77 -13.36
CA MET A 115 1.14 -2.80 -14.39
C MET A 115 2.36 -2.90 -15.31
N ILE A 116 2.90 -4.11 -15.46
CA ILE A 116 4.04 -4.37 -16.35
C ILE A 116 3.63 -4.39 -17.83
N VAL A 117 4.54 -3.96 -18.72
CA VAL A 117 4.32 -3.92 -20.18
C VAL A 117 3.94 -5.30 -20.74
N ARG A 118 4.48 -6.38 -20.18
CA ARG A 118 4.12 -7.76 -20.56
C ARG A 118 2.60 -8.01 -20.51
N LYS A 119 1.89 -7.46 -19.52
CA LYS A 119 0.42 -7.58 -19.41
C LYS A 119 -0.31 -6.85 -20.53
N VAL A 120 0.25 -5.77 -21.05
CA VAL A 120 -0.28 -5.07 -22.23
C VAL A 120 -0.07 -5.90 -23.50
N ILE A 121 1.08 -6.57 -23.63
CA ILE A 121 1.36 -7.47 -24.75
C ILE A 121 0.42 -8.68 -24.73
N GLU A 122 0.24 -9.30 -23.56
CA GLU A 122 -0.73 -10.40 -23.37
C GLU A 122 -2.14 -9.94 -23.77
N TYR A 123 -2.56 -8.75 -23.32
CA TYR A 123 -3.84 -8.16 -23.72
C TYR A 123 -3.96 -7.99 -25.24
N ILE A 124 -2.93 -7.46 -25.92
CA ILE A 124 -2.94 -7.31 -27.38
C ILE A 124 -3.09 -8.68 -28.05
N TYR A 125 -2.31 -9.66 -27.62
CA TYR A 125 -2.28 -10.99 -28.21
C TYR A 125 -3.64 -11.69 -28.09
N GLU A 126 -4.22 -11.69 -26.88
CA GLU A 126 -5.53 -12.28 -26.61
C GLU A 126 -6.67 -11.54 -27.32
N ARG A 127 -6.61 -10.22 -27.40
CA ARG A 127 -7.72 -9.41 -27.93
C ARG A 127 -7.73 -9.35 -29.45
N TYR A 128 -6.56 -9.25 -30.08
CA TYR A 128 -6.42 -8.91 -31.49
C TYR A 128 -5.79 -10.02 -32.36
N ILE A 129 -4.93 -10.86 -31.80
CA ILE A 129 -4.19 -11.87 -32.60
C ILE A 129 -4.86 -13.25 -32.51
N LEU A 130 -5.35 -13.64 -31.33
CA LEU A 130 -6.04 -14.92 -31.14
C LEU A 130 -7.50 -14.93 -31.59
N ASN A 131 -8.12 -13.74 -31.76
CA ASN A 131 -9.53 -13.61 -32.18
C ASN A 131 -9.69 -13.26 -33.67
N GLU A 132 -8.62 -13.34 -34.48
CA GLU A 132 -8.68 -13.39 -35.94
C GLU A 132 -8.74 -14.85 -36.42
#